data_AF-A0A966EIX7-F1
#
_entry.id   AF-A0A966EIX7-F1
#
_cell.length_a   1.000
_cell.length_b   1.000
_cell.length_c   1.000
_cell.angle_alpha   90.00
_cell.angle_beta   90.00
_cell.angle_gamma   90.00
#
_symmetry.space_group_name_H-M   'P 1'
#
loop_
_entity.id
_entity.type
_entity.pdbx_description
1 polymer ?
#
loop_
_entity_poly.entity_id
_entity_poly.type
_entity_poly.pdbx_seq_one_letter_code
_entity_poly.pdbx_strand_id
1 'polypeptide(L)'
;MQQHWKILVWLIAGVILGIAFQQLTAAPGYVGSSFSEGEAGTSTVVVDNVSRNLKPKGRSDSEALQKGDVISRVILNAGMEDEVRLDKIENLSSLTDFLSEVGAGGVVSIFLEDGTVRSSQVILDPQSDRSRWLYPFVFLADIFMRLLKMLIMPLVFTSIVTGVAGLGGGEDFGRLGRRTFGYYVTTSFLAVGLGLVLVNLIRPGEGAQLGLSTQAEFGQASENWLDILRRMVPENVFEAFTGNGNMLQVIFFALLFGFFITRAPEKPRQFLTELLESAFQVVMLMASWVMKLVPYGVFCLLVKVVGETGFYIFIPLSTYMLTVFLALVIHAGVVLPTLLKVVGGVSPLKWFRAMSPVLMTAFSTSSSSLTLPTTLNTLKKRGRVSTKTSSFVAPLGATVNMDG
;
A
#
# COMPACT_ATOMS: atom_id res chain seq x y z
N MET A 1 19.06 3.72 15.04
CA MET A 1 18.68 4.77 16.02
C MET A 1 18.66 6.21 15.47
N GLN A 2 19.63 6.71 14.69
CA GLN A 2 19.74 8.16 14.40
C GLN A 2 18.72 8.79 13.42
N GLN A 3 17.79 8.03 12.80
CA GLN A 3 16.90 8.58 11.75
C GLN A 3 15.40 8.64 12.09
N HIS A 4 14.88 7.91 13.10
CA HIS A 4 13.43 7.84 13.32
C HIS A 4 12.81 9.15 13.85
N TRP A 5 13.52 9.89 14.71
CA TRP A 5 13.04 11.19 15.20
C TRP A 5 12.96 12.24 14.07
N LYS A 6 13.86 12.15 13.08
CA LYS A 6 13.82 13.04 11.91
C LYS A 6 12.53 12.83 11.13
N ILE A 7 12.12 11.57 10.92
CA ILE A 7 10.86 11.25 10.25
C ILE A 7 9.69 11.89 10.99
N LEU A 8 9.65 11.77 12.33
CA LEU A 8 8.59 12.38 13.14
C LEU A 8 8.55 13.91 13.00
N VAL A 9 9.71 14.56 13.01
CA VAL A 9 9.81 16.02 12.83
C VAL A 9 9.30 16.45 11.45
N TRP A 10 9.73 15.76 10.39
CA TRP A 10 9.29 16.05 9.03
C TRP A 10 7.81 15.73 8.81
N LEU A 11 7.29 14.72 9.51
CA LEU A 11 5.86 14.41 9.53
C LEU A 11 5.07 15.58 10.11
N ILE A 12 5.40 16.01 11.33
CA ILE A 12 4.73 17.13 12.00
C ILE A 12 4.84 18.42 11.17
N ALA A 13 6.03 18.72 10.64
CA ALA A 13 6.24 19.87 9.79
C ALA A 13 5.36 19.85 8.53
N GLY A 14 5.19 18.68 7.91
CA GLY A 14 4.36 18.53 6.72
C GLY A 14 2.88 18.76 7.01
N VAL A 15 2.40 18.27 8.15
CA VAL A 15 1.02 18.51 8.60
C VAL A 15 0.78 20.00 8.89
N ILE A 16 1.67 20.64 9.64
CA ILE A 16 1.55 22.07 9.97
C ILE A 16 1.53 22.92 8.70
N LEU A 17 2.44 22.66 7.76
CA LEU A 17 2.51 23.41 6.52
C LEU A 17 1.28 23.17 5.62
N GLY A 18 0.79 21.93 5.56
CA GLY A 18 -0.47 21.60 4.87
C GLY A 18 -1.66 22.37 5.43
N ILE A 19 -1.81 22.40 6.76
CA ILE A 19 -2.87 23.18 7.44
C ILE A 19 -2.70 24.68 7.17
N ALA A 20 -1.48 25.19 7.21
CA ALA A 20 -1.21 26.60 6.90
C ALA A 20 -1.67 26.95 5.48
N PHE A 21 -1.39 26.11 4.48
CA PHE A 21 -1.91 26.32 3.13
C PHE A 21 -3.43 26.28 3.07
N GLN A 22 -4.09 25.40 3.82
CA GLN A 22 -5.55 25.40 3.87
C GLN A 22 -6.14 26.69 4.43
N GLN A 23 -5.54 27.25 5.47
CA GLN A 23 -6.03 28.47 6.12
C GLN A 23 -5.70 29.74 5.35
N LEU A 24 -4.56 29.78 4.65
CA LEU A 24 -4.03 31.00 4.03
C LEU A 24 -4.39 31.16 2.55
N THR A 25 -4.87 30.09 1.88
CA THR A 25 -5.10 30.12 0.43
C THR A 25 -6.48 29.58 0.07
N ALA A 26 -7.16 30.23 -0.88
CA ALA A 26 -8.42 29.75 -1.42
C ALA A 26 -8.20 28.50 -2.30
N ALA A 27 -9.15 27.58 -2.26
CA ALA A 27 -9.14 26.36 -3.05
C ALA A 27 -10.56 25.98 -3.48
N PRO A 28 -11.11 26.66 -4.48
CA PRO A 28 -12.32 26.17 -5.10
C PRO A 28 -12.10 24.73 -5.60
N GLY A 29 -13.03 23.84 -5.25
CA GLY A 29 -13.08 22.50 -5.82
C GLY A 29 -13.49 22.59 -7.28
N TYR A 30 -12.86 21.79 -8.14
CA TYR A 30 -13.26 21.64 -9.54
C TYR A 30 -13.30 20.16 -9.92
N VAL A 31 -14.23 19.80 -10.79
CA VAL A 31 -14.38 18.40 -11.27
C VAL A 31 -13.63 18.23 -12.59
N GLY A 32 -12.64 19.08 -12.90
CA GLY A 32 -11.85 19.08 -14.15
C GLY A 32 -12.62 18.91 -15.46
N SER A 33 -13.89 19.26 -15.44
CA SER A 33 -14.81 19.24 -16.56
C SER A 33 -15.28 20.67 -16.78
N SER A 34 -15.46 21.06 -18.04
CA SER A 34 -16.06 22.36 -18.36
C SER A 34 -17.55 22.16 -18.58
N PHE A 35 -18.33 23.12 -18.10
CA PHE A 35 -19.79 23.07 -18.13
C PHE A 35 -20.34 24.32 -18.81
N SER A 36 -21.41 24.16 -19.58
CA SER A 36 -22.16 25.25 -20.20
C SER A 36 -23.62 25.23 -19.77
N GLU A 37 -24.28 26.38 -19.82
CA GLU A 37 -25.74 26.42 -19.73
C GLU A 37 -26.34 25.86 -21.03
N GLY A 38 -27.42 25.09 -20.90
CA GLY A 38 -28.19 24.56 -22.03
C GLY A 38 -28.86 25.67 -22.85
N GLU A 39 -29.71 25.30 -23.80
CA GLU A 39 -30.38 26.27 -24.67
C GLU A 39 -31.04 27.41 -23.88
N ALA A 40 -30.98 28.63 -24.43
CA ALA A 40 -31.39 29.85 -23.73
C ALA A 40 -32.79 29.72 -23.11
N GLY A 41 -32.86 29.59 -21.77
CA GLY A 41 -34.09 29.47 -21.00
C GLY A 41 -34.33 28.12 -20.31
N THR A 42 -33.51 27.09 -20.54
CA THR A 42 -33.55 25.84 -19.77
C THR A 42 -32.51 25.85 -18.65
N SER A 43 -32.95 25.63 -17.40
CA SER A 43 -32.11 25.49 -16.19
C SER A 43 -31.32 24.16 -16.21
N THR A 44 -30.56 23.91 -17.26
CA THR A 44 -29.85 22.65 -17.51
C THR A 44 -28.37 22.95 -17.70
N VAL A 45 -27.50 22.21 -17.02
CA VAL A 45 -26.05 22.31 -17.17
C VAL A 45 -25.52 21.12 -17.95
N VAL A 46 -24.80 21.39 -19.04
CA VAL A 46 -24.29 20.39 -19.98
C VAL A 46 -22.78 20.25 -19.84
N VAL A 47 -22.28 19.02 -19.89
CA VAL A 47 -20.84 18.72 -19.83
C VAL A 47 -20.20 18.91 -21.20
N ASP A 48 -19.34 19.92 -21.35
CA ASP A 48 -18.68 20.22 -22.64
C ASP A 48 -17.41 19.39 -22.86
N ASN A 49 -16.68 19.11 -21.78
CA ASN A 49 -15.42 18.38 -21.83
C ASN A 49 -15.14 17.69 -20.49
N VAL A 50 -14.58 16.49 -20.55
CA VAL A 50 -14.27 15.67 -19.36
C VAL A 50 -12.78 15.40 -19.33
N SER A 51 -12.09 15.84 -18.29
CA SER A 51 -10.68 15.50 -18.11
C SER A 51 -10.52 14.00 -17.83
N ARG A 52 -9.58 13.35 -18.55
CA ARG A 52 -9.39 11.88 -18.52
C ARG A 52 -9.04 11.29 -17.14
N ASN A 53 -8.72 12.13 -16.16
CA ASN A 53 -8.22 11.71 -14.84
C ASN A 53 -9.30 11.68 -13.73
N LEU A 54 -10.57 11.93 -14.06
CA LEU A 54 -11.66 12.07 -13.11
C LEU A 54 -12.55 10.83 -13.06
N LYS A 55 -11.92 9.67 -12.92
CA LYS A 55 -12.66 8.42 -12.75
C LYS A 55 -13.16 8.34 -11.29
N PRO A 56 -14.39 7.86 -11.05
CA PRO A 56 -14.81 7.55 -9.70
C PRO A 56 -13.90 6.47 -9.11
N LYS A 57 -13.42 6.71 -7.88
CA LYS A 57 -12.42 5.85 -7.25
C LYS A 57 -13.01 4.47 -6.99
N GLY A 58 -12.55 3.46 -7.73
CA GLY A 58 -13.02 2.07 -7.60
C GLY A 58 -14.37 1.79 -8.27
N ARG A 59 -14.71 2.47 -9.36
CA ARG A 59 -15.91 2.19 -10.19
C ARG A 59 -15.52 2.09 -11.67
N SER A 60 -16.32 1.39 -12.47
CA SER A 60 -16.00 1.06 -13.88
C SER A 60 -15.94 2.31 -14.77
N ASP A 61 -15.16 2.25 -15.85
CA ASP A 61 -15.03 3.32 -16.85
C ASP A 61 -16.37 3.74 -17.48
N SER A 62 -17.36 2.83 -17.45
CA SER A 62 -18.72 3.11 -17.88
C SER A 62 -19.45 4.11 -16.97
N GLU A 63 -18.96 4.43 -15.77
CA GLU A 63 -19.60 5.32 -14.76
C GLU A 63 -18.98 6.72 -14.69
N ALA A 64 -17.98 7.02 -15.52
CA ALA A 64 -17.40 8.36 -15.63
C ALA A 64 -18.34 9.32 -16.38
N LEU A 65 -18.24 10.61 -16.05
CA LEU A 65 -18.90 11.69 -16.80
C LEU A 65 -18.53 11.61 -18.29
N GLN A 66 -19.49 11.90 -19.15
CA GLN A 66 -19.30 11.96 -20.59
C GLN A 66 -19.65 13.35 -21.13
N LYS A 67 -19.05 13.69 -22.26
CA LYS A 67 -19.40 14.92 -22.98
C LYS A 67 -20.85 14.81 -23.46
N GLY A 68 -21.65 15.84 -23.21
CA GLY A 68 -23.06 15.91 -23.56
C GLY A 68 -24.02 15.46 -22.45
N ASP A 69 -23.50 14.98 -21.31
CA ASP A 69 -24.32 14.65 -20.14
C ASP A 69 -25.04 15.91 -19.63
N VAL A 70 -26.36 15.80 -19.40
CA VAL A 70 -27.21 16.87 -18.85
C VAL A 70 -27.45 16.60 -17.37
N ILE A 71 -26.98 17.49 -16.51
CA ILE A 71 -26.98 17.29 -15.06
C ILE A 71 -28.33 17.70 -14.48
N SER A 72 -28.98 16.79 -13.76
CA SER A 72 -30.26 17.04 -13.08
C SER A 72 -30.08 17.32 -11.59
N ARG A 73 -29.22 16.54 -10.91
CA ARG A 73 -28.97 16.64 -9.46
C ARG A 73 -27.54 16.27 -9.14
N VAL A 74 -27.00 16.89 -8.09
CA VAL A 74 -25.66 16.59 -7.59
C VAL A 74 -25.73 16.26 -6.11
N ILE A 75 -25.16 15.13 -5.72
CA ILE A 75 -25.10 14.67 -4.32
C ILE A 75 -23.65 14.47 -3.92
N LEU A 76 -23.23 15.16 -2.87
CA LEU A 76 -21.97 14.89 -2.17
C LEU A 76 -22.17 13.69 -1.25
N ASN A 77 -21.21 12.76 -1.23
CA ASN A 77 -21.17 11.71 -0.21
C ASN A 77 -22.45 10.86 -0.17
N ALA A 78 -23.06 10.61 -1.34
CA ALA A 78 -24.31 9.88 -1.47
C ALA A 78 -24.28 8.56 -0.68
N GLY A 79 -25.17 8.42 0.30
CA GLY A 79 -25.25 7.25 1.18
C GLY A 79 -24.37 7.28 2.44
N MET A 80 -23.78 8.42 2.81
CA MET A 80 -23.08 8.64 4.10
C MET A 80 -23.88 9.57 5.03
N GLU A 81 -23.54 9.61 6.33
CA GLU A 81 -24.25 10.44 7.33
C GLU A 81 -24.16 11.96 7.06
N ASP A 82 -23.17 12.39 6.28
CA ASP A 82 -22.87 13.78 5.91
C ASP A 82 -23.29 14.11 4.45
N GLU A 83 -24.34 13.47 3.95
CA GLU A 83 -24.85 13.69 2.59
C GLU A 83 -25.36 15.13 2.38
N VAL A 84 -24.74 15.86 1.43
CA VAL A 84 -25.18 17.20 1.02
C VAL A 84 -25.76 17.14 -0.39
N ARG A 85 -26.99 17.61 -0.56
CA ARG A 85 -27.74 17.53 -1.82
C ARG A 85 -27.93 18.89 -2.45
N LEU A 86 -27.65 18.97 -3.75
CA LEU A 86 -28.09 20.04 -4.62
C LEU A 86 -29.21 19.48 -5.52
N ASP A 87 -30.46 19.60 -5.04
CA ASP A 87 -31.63 18.94 -5.65
C ASP A 87 -32.09 19.55 -6.99
N LYS A 88 -31.71 20.81 -7.27
CA LYS A 88 -31.93 21.50 -8.55
C LYS A 88 -30.74 22.39 -8.89
N ILE A 89 -30.16 22.21 -10.07
CA ILE A 89 -29.19 23.15 -10.63
C ILE A 89 -29.98 24.23 -11.37
N GLU A 90 -30.06 25.43 -10.79
CA GLU A 90 -30.78 26.54 -11.45
C GLU A 90 -29.92 27.17 -12.54
N ASN A 91 -28.63 27.40 -12.25
CA ASN A 91 -27.64 28.03 -13.15
C ASN A 91 -26.23 27.44 -12.92
N LEU A 92 -25.29 27.73 -13.81
CA LEU A 92 -23.88 27.29 -13.70
C LEU A 92 -23.22 27.73 -12.38
N SER A 93 -23.59 28.91 -11.87
CA SER A 93 -23.07 29.44 -10.59
C SER A 93 -23.41 28.56 -9.39
N SER A 94 -24.61 27.96 -9.36
CA SER A 94 -25.03 27.08 -8.26
C SER A 94 -24.19 25.81 -8.19
N LEU A 95 -23.76 25.28 -9.34
CA LEU A 95 -22.85 24.15 -9.41
C LEU A 95 -21.43 24.53 -8.97
N THR A 96 -20.92 25.69 -9.39
CA THR A 96 -19.59 26.15 -8.98
C THR A 96 -19.52 26.47 -7.49
N ASP A 97 -20.57 27.08 -6.94
CA ASP A 97 -20.66 27.38 -5.51
C ASP A 97 -20.71 26.09 -4.69
N PHE A 98 -21.52 25.11 -5.11
CA PHE A 98 -21.56 23.79 -4.51
C PHE A 98 -20.19 23.10 -4.53
N LEU A 99 -19.51 23.05 -5.69
CA LEU A 99 -18.18 22.45 -5.80
C LEU A 99 -17.11 23.19 -4.98
N SER A 100 -17.27 24.50 -4.81
CA SER A 100 -16.41 25.30 -3.94
C SER A 100 -16.62 25.00 -2.45
N GLU A 101 -17.86 24.69 -2.05
CA GLU A 101 -18.23 24.29 -0.70
C GLU A 101 -17.77 22.86 -0.37
N VAL A 102 -17.80 21.97 -1.37
CA VAL A 102 -17.28 20.60 -1.27
C VAL A 102 -15.77 20.56 -0.98
N GLY A 103 -15.00 21.43 -1.64
CA GLY A 103 -13.54 21.42 -1.57
C GLY A 103 -12.88 20.20 -2.24
N ALA A 104 -11.55 20.23 -2.37
CA ALA A 104 -10.82 19.12 -2.99
C ALA A 104 -10.83 17.85 -2.12
N GLY A 105 -11.07 16.70 -2.76
CA GLY A 105 -11.10 15.38 -2.12
C GLY A 105 -12.48 14.74 -2.06
N GLY A 106 -13.55 15.52 -2.19
CA GLY A 106 -14.94 15.04 -2.20
C GLY A 106 -15.26 14.13 -3.40
N VAL A 107 -16.08 13.11 -3.20
CA VAL A 107 -16.69 12.35 -4.30
C VAL A 107 -18.11 12.86 -4.51
N VAL A 108 -18.36 13.31 -5.72
CA VAL A 108 -19.65 13.85 -6.13
C VAL A 108 -20.34 12.83 -7.04
N SER A 109 -21.56 12.45 -6.67
CA SER A 109 -22.46 11.66 -7.50
C SER A 109 -23.37 12.60 -8.28
N ILE A 110 -23.27 12.53 -9.60
CA ILE A 110 -23.95 13.38 -10.56
C ILE A 110 -25.07 12.56 -11.18
N PHE A 111 -26.30 12.94 -10.92
CA PHE A 111 -27.49 12.34 -11.50
C PHE A 111 -27.80 13.08 -12.79
N LEU A 112 -28.03 12.32 -13.86
CA LEU A 112 -28.37 12.85 -15.17
C LEU A 112 -29.90 12.81 -15.37
N GLU A 113 -30.40 13.56 -16.34
CA GLU A 113 -31.84 13.56 -16.68
C GLU A 113 -32.35 12.21 -17.18
N ASP A 114 -31.48 11.39 -17.78
CA ASP A 114 -31.80 10.04 -18.24
C ASP A 114 -31.90 9.00 -17.09
N GLY A 115 -31.72 9.44 -15.84
CA GLY A 115 -31.76 8.60 -14.64
C GLY A 115 -30.46 7.87 -14.34
N THR A 116 -29.41 8.03 -15.16
CA THR A 116 -28.10 7.45 -14.86
C THR A 116 -27.35 8.26 -13.81
N VAL A 117 -26.52 7.56 -13.03
CA VAL A 117 -25.68 8.17 -12.00
C VAL A 117 -24.23 8.04 -12.43
N ARG A 118 -23.57 9.18 -12.59
CA ARG A 118 -22.13 9.29 -12.77
C ARG A 118 -21.48 9.66 -11.46
N SER A 119 -20.22 9.32 -11.28
CA SER A 119 -19.48 9.77 -10.10
C SER A 119 -18.13 10.33 -10.49
N SER A 120 -17.69 11.37 -9.79
CA SER A 120 -16.45 12.04 -10.09
C SER A 120 -15.80 12.60 -8.82
N GLN A 121 -14.48 12.66 -8.82
CA GLN A 121 -13.72 13.25 -7.72
C GLN A 121 -13.59 14.75 -7.94
N VAL A 122 -13.89 15.52 -6.89
CA VAL A 122 -13.57 16.93 -6.83
C VAL A 122 -12.08 17.05 -6.54
N ILE A 123 -11.36 17.68 -7.45
CA ILE A 123 -9.94 17.96 -7.32
C ILE A 123 -9.75 19.47 -7.09
N LEU A 124 -8.52 19.86 -6.80
CA LEU A 124 -8.16 21.24 -6.49
C LEU A 124 -7.98 22.05 -7.78
N ASP A 125 -8.70 23.17 -7.97
CA ASP A 125 -8.59 23.98 -9.20
C ASP A 125 -7.11 24.26 -9.54
N PRO A 126 -6.59 23.89 -10.72
CA PRO A 126 -5.18 24.04 -11.05
C PRO A 126 -4.77 25.51 -11.11
N GLN A 127 -5.72 26.40 -11.35
CA GLN A 127 -5.50 27.85 -11.38
C GLN A 127 -5.58 28.50 -10.00
N SER A 128 -6.04 27.77 -8.97
CA SER A 128 -6.09 28.29 -7.60
C SER A 128 -4.71 28.58 -7.04
N ASP A 129 -4.65 29.56 -6.14
CA ASP A 129 -3.41 29.89 -5.44
C ASP A 129 -2.91 28.70 -4.62
N ARG A 130 -3.80 27.94 -3.97
CA ARG A 130 -3.41 26.73 -3.23
C ARG A 130 -2.71 25.71 -4.12
N SER A 131 -3.22 25.48 -5.33
CA SER A 131 -2.60 24.57 -6.31
C SER A 131 -1.18 24.99 -6.66
N ARG A 132 -0.97 26.29 -6.91
CA ARG A 132 0.35 26.84 -7.25
C ARG A 132 1.37 26.65 -6.12
N TRP A 133 0.96 26.87 -4.88
CA TRP A 133 1.81 26.67 -3.71
C TRP A 133 2.08 25.19 -3.41
N LEU A 134 1.11 24.30 -3.65
CA LEU A 134 1.25 22.86 -3.44
C LEU A 134 2.05 22.17 -4.55
N TYR A 135 2.02 22.68 -5.79
CA TYR A 135 2.64 22.08 -6.96
C TYR A 135 4.06 21.51 -6.75
N PRO A 136 5.04 22.26 -6.18
CA PRO A 136 6.38 21.71 -5.95
C PRO A 136 6.38 20.50 -5.00
N PHE A 137 5.55 20.51 -3.95
CA PHE A 137 5.43 19.40 -3.01
C PHE A 137 4.73 18.20 -3.64
N VAL A 138 3.69 18.43 -4.44
CA VAL A 138 3.00 17.38 -5.21
C VAL A 138 3.98 16.69 -6.14
N PHE A 139 4.78 17.46 -6.89
CA PHE A 139 5.80 16.95 -7.79
C PHE A 139 6.84 16.09 -7.06
N LEU A 140 7.38 16.57 -5.94
CA LEU A 140 8.36 15.84 -5.12
C LEU A 140 7.76 14.58 -4.50
N ALA A 141 6.52 14.64 -4.00
CA ALA A 141 5.80 13.49 -3.47
C ALA A 141 5.57 12.43 -4.55
N ASP A 142 5.20 12.84 -5.76
CA ASP A 142 4.98 11.93 -6.88
C ASP A 142 6.29 11.27 -7.36
N ILE A 143 7.40 12.00 -7.41
CA ILE A 143 8.73 11.42 -7.67
C ILE A 143 9.08 10.39 -6.58
N PHE A 144 8.89 10.73 -5.31
CA PHE A 144 9.17 9.83 -4.20
C PHE A 144 8.34 8.53 -4.30
N MET A 145 7.04 8.65 -4.59
CA MET A 145 6.17 7.49 -4.80
C MET A 145 6.59 6.65 -6.01
N ARG A 146 7.07 7.29 -7.10
CA ARG A 146 7.62 6.58 -8.27
C ARG A 146 8.91 5.82 -7.93
N LEU A 147 9.81 6.42 -7.15
CA LEU A 147 11.02 5.75 -6.67
C LEU A 147 10.68 4.51 -5.83
N LEU A 148 9.69 4.60 -4.94
CA LEU A 148 9.22 3.45 -4.18
C LEU A 148 8.62 2.38 -5.09
N LYS A 149 7.70 2.76 -5.99
CA LYS A 149 7.03 1.85 -6.93
C LYS A 149 8.00 1.15 -7.88
N MET A 150 9.09 1.81 -8.27
CA MET A 150 10.15 1.26 -9.13
C MET A 150 10.88 0.08 -8.48
N LEU A 151 11.08 0.11 -7.16
CA LEU A 151 11.82 -0.94 -6.44
C LEU A 151 11.01 -2.22 -6.28
N ILE A 152 9.68 -2.14 -6.32
CA ILE A 152 8.78 -3.24 -5.99
C ILE A 152 9.06 -4.47 -6.86
N MET A 153 9.01 -4.34 -8.19
CA MET A 153 9.11 -5.49 -9.10
C MET A 153 10.49 -6.16 -9.08
N PRO A 154 11.62 -5.44 -9.21
CA PRO A 154 12.95 -6.05 -9.12
C PRO A 154 13.19 -6.71 -7.76
N LEU A 155 12.75 -6.09 -6.67
CA LEU A 155 12.92 -6.61 -5.32
C LEU A 155 12.10 -7.89 -5.13
N VAL A 156 10.82 -7.89 -5.50
CA VAL A 156 9.95 -9.07 -5.40
C VAL A 156 10.51 -10.23 -6.21
N PHE A 157 10.89 -9.99 -7.47
CA PHE A 157 11.45 -11.04 -8.32
C PHE A 157 12.74 -11.62 -7.75
N THR A 158 13.75 -10.77 -7.48
CA THR A 158 15.06 -11.24 -6.99
C THR A 158 14.96 -11.87 -5.61
N SER A 159 14.13 -11.33 -4.71
CA SER A 159 13.90 -11.87 -3.37
C SER A 159 13.22 -13.23 -3.39
N ILE A 160 12.20 -13.44 -4.23
CA ILE A 160 11.50 -14.72 -4.32
C ILE A 160 12.39 -15.78 -4.95
N VAL A 161 13.07 -15.45 -6.06
CA VAL A 161 13.95 -16.41 -6.76
C VAL A 161 15.09 -16.86 -5.84
N THR A 162 15.77 -15.92 -5.17
CA THR A 162 16.85 -16.24 -4.21
C THR A 162 16.32 -16.97 -2.99
N GLY A 163 15.14 -16.60 -2.48
CA GLY A 163 14.47 -17.27 -1.37
C GLY A 163 14.15 -18.74 -1.67
N VAL A 164 13.66 -19.06 -2.87
CA VAL A 164 13.37 -20.44 -3.29
C VAL A 164 14.67 -21.20 -3.64
N ALA A 165 15.59 -20.57 -4.38
CA ALA A 165 16.85 -21.20 -4.79
C ALA A 165 17.73 -21.57 -3.58
N GLY A 166 17.77 -20.71 -2.55
CA GLY A 166 18.53 -20.94 -1.32
C GLY A 166 18.04 -22.12 -0.48
N LEU A 167 16.80 -22.61 -0.70
CA LEU A 167 16.27 -23.81 -0.04
C LEU A 167 16.76 -25.12 -0.67
N GLY A 168 17.36 -25.07 -1.88
CA GLY A 168 17.76 -26.24 -2.66
C GLY A 168 19.06 -26.92 -2.25
N GLY A 169 19.71 -26.50 -1.15
CA GLY A 169 21.04 -26.98 -0.76
C GLY A 169 21.05 -28.18 0.19
N GLY A 170 21.30 -29.39 -0.34
CA GLY A 170 21.88 -30.53 0.37
C GLY A 170 20.91 -31.50 1.08
N GLU A 171 21.12 -32.80 0.87
CA GLU A 171 20.38 -33.92 1.49
C GLU A 171 20.32 -33.86 3.03
N ASP A 172 21.28 -33.20 3.68
CA ASP A 172 21.37 -33.01 5.13
C ASP A 172 20.46 -31.92 5.72
N PHE A 173 19.88 -31.05 4.87
CA PHE A 173 19.06 -29.92 5.30
C PHE A 173 17.58 -30.08 4.96
N GLY A 174 17.18 -31.10 4.19
CA GLY A 174 15.79 -31.27 3.74
C GLY A 174 14.76 -31.37 4.87
N ARG A 175 15.04 -32.11 5.96
CA ARG A 175 14.10 -32.24 7.09
C ARG A 175 13.99 -30.94 7.91
N LEU A 176 15.11 -30.23 8.12
CA LEU A 176 15.13 -28.96 8.86
C LEU A 176 14.50 -27.84 8.03
N GLY A 177 14.84 -27.76 6.74
CA GLY A 177 14.30 -26.83 5.76
C GLY A 177 12.79 -26.95 5.62
N ARG A 178 12.27 -28.16 5.39
CA ARG A 178 10.82 -28.38 5.26
C ARG A 178 10.03 -28.01 6.52
N ARG A 179 10.57 -28.31 7.72
CA ARG A 179 9.95 -27.90 8.99
C ARG A 179 9.95 -26.38 9.14
N THR A 180 11.04 -25.73 8.79
CA THR A 180 11.19 -24.26 8.87
C THR A 180 10.24 -23.56 7.89
N PHE A 181 10.22 -24.02 6.64
CA PHE A 181 9.33 -23.49 5.61
C PHE A 181 7.85 -23.68 5.99
N GLY A 182 7.48 -24.88 6.44
CA GLY A 182 6.11 -25.16 6.91
C GLY A 182 5.72 -24.27 8.09
N TYR A 183 6.64 -24.00 9.02
CA TYR A 183 6.42 -23.04 10.10
C TYR A 183 6.16 -21.63 9.56
N TYR A 184 7.00 -21.09 8.68
CA TYR A 184 6.83 -19.75 8.11
C TYR A 184 5.52 -19.59 7.32
N VAL A 185 5.20 -20.56 6.45
CA VAL A 185 3.93 -20.53 5.70
C VAL A 185 2.73 -20.53 6.67
N THR A 186 2.79 -21.33 7.73
CA THR A 186 1.70 -21.42 8.71
C THR A 186 1.57 -20.12 9.51
N THR A 187 2.68 -19.54 9.99
CA THR A 187 2.63 -18.29 10.76
C THR A 187 2.16 -17.12 9.92
N SER A 188 2.62 -17.00 8.68
CA SER A 188 2.18 -15.96 7.76
C SER A 188 0.71 -16.13 7.37
N PHE A 189 0.24 -17.36 7.16
CA PHE A 189 -1.18 -17.62 6.91
C PHE A 189 -2.05 -17.20 8.10
N LEU A 190 -1.63 -17.52 9.33
CA LEU A 190 -2.33 -17.09 10.55
C LEU A 190 -2.30 -15.56 10.72
N ALA A 191 -1.17 -14.90 10.41
CA ALA A 191 -1.02 -13.46 10.47
C ALA A 191 -1.96 -12.75 9.48
N VAL A 192 -1.96 -13.19 8.22
CA VAL A 192 -2.86 -12.68 7.17
C VAL A 192 -4.32 -12.92 7.54
N GLY A 193 -4.66 -14.13 8.02
CA GLY A 193 -6.01 -14.45 8.47
C GLY A 193 -6.48 -13.53 9.60
N LEU A 194 -5.63 -13.29 10.61
CA LEU A 194 -5.91 -12.35 11.69
C LEU A 194 -6.11 -10.92 11.17
N GLY A 195 -5.22 -10.45 10.28
CA GLY A 195 -5.33 -9.15 9.65
C GLY A 195 -6.64 -8.98 8.89
N LEU A 196 -7.03 -9.98 8.09
CA LEU A 196 -8.31 -9.99 7.37
C LEU A 196 -9.49 -9.95 8.33
N VAL A 197 -9.49 -10.73 9.41
CA VAL A 197 -10.58 -10.70 10.41
C VAL A 197 -10.70 -9.31 11.03
N LEU A 198 -9.59 -8.71 11.46
CA LEU A 198 -9.60 -7.38 12.08
C LEU A 198 -10.02 -6.27 11.11
N VAL A 199 -9.53 -6.31 9.87
CA VAL A 199 -9.91 -5.32 8.85
C VAL A 199 -11.39 -5.45 8.47
N ASN A 200 -11.94 -6.66 8.36
CA ASN A 200 -13.36 -6.82 8.05
C ASN A 200 -14.29 -6.45 9.23
N LEU A 201 -13.79 -6.55 10.46
CA LEU A 201 -14.54 -6.20 11.67
C LEU A 201 -14.51 -4.70 11.97
N ILE A 202 -13.32 -4.08 11.91
CA ILE A 202 -13.11 -2.66 12.24
C ILE A 202 -13.40 -1.76 11.03
N ARG A 203 -13.27 -2.31 9.82
CA ARG A 203 -13.44 -1.61 8.54
C ARG A 203 -12.68 -0.27 8.46
N PRO A 204 -11.36 -0.30 8.72
CA PRO A 204 -10.56 0.92 8.70
C PRO A 204 -10.56 1.52 7.29
N GLY A 205 -11.16 2.69 7.14
CA GLY A 205 -11.20 3.41 5.86
C GLY A 205 -12.60 3.64 5.29
N GLU A 206 -13.67 3.14 5.91
CA GLU A 206 -15.01 3.65 5.62
C GLU A 206 -15.02 5.18 5.84
N GLY A 207 -15.48 5.93 4.83
CA GLY A 207 -15.43 7.41 4.81
C GLY A 207 -14.09 8.04 4.42
N ALA A 208 -13.05 7.26 4.09
CA ALA A 208 -11.71 7.77 3.77
C ALA A 208 -11.53 8.15 2.29
N GLN A 209 -11.79 9.40 1.95
CA GLN A 209 -11.56 9.91 0.59
C GLN A 209 -10.13 10.44 0.40
N LEU A 210 -9.16 9.53 0.43
CA LEU A 210 -7.72 9.87 0.48
C LEU A 210 -7.11 10.51 -0.77
N GLY A 211 -7.82 10.61 -1.91
CA GLY A 211 -7.23 11.13 -3.17
C GLY A 211 -5.99 10.36 -3.69
N LEU A 212 -5.49 9.37 -2.94
CA LEU A 212 -4.32 8.57 -3.29
C LEU A 212 -4.66 7.66 -4.47
N SER A 213 -3.95 7.87 -5.57
CA SER A 213 -4.03 7.09 -6.81
C SER A 213 -3.35 5.73 -6.63
N THR A 214 -4.12 4.76 -6.18
CA THR A 214 -3.79 3.35 -6.35
C THR A 214 -4.67 2.79 -7.46
N GLN A 215 -4.13 2.75 -8.68
CA GLN A 215 -4.58 1.90 -9.80
C GLN A 215 -4.37 0.41 -9.47
N ALA A 216 -4.83 -0.01 -8.30
CA ALA A 216 -4.92 -1.42 -7.99
C ALA A 216 -6.35 -1.81 -8.35
N GLU A 217 -6.59 -2.04 -9.64
CA GLU A 217 -7.74 -2.80 -10.10
C GLU A 217 -7.58 -4.26 -9.61
N PHE A 218 -7.70 -4.46 -8.30
CA PHE A 218 -8.06 -5.78 -7.79
C PHE A 218 -9.52 -5.94 -8.21
N GLY A 219 -9.72 -6.70 -9.30
CA GLY A 219 -11.00 -6.82 -10.01
C GLY A 219 -12.20 -6.84 -9.07
N GLN A 220 -13.08 -5.87 -9.24
CA GLN A 220 -14.43 -5.98 -8.71
C GLN A 220 -15.17 -7.07 -9.49
N ALA A 221 -16.07 -7.76 -8.76
CA ALA A 221 -16.90 -8.88 -9.15
C ALA A 221 -16.23 -10.26 -9.02
N SER A 222 -16.62 -10.98 -7.94
CA SER A 222 -16.94 -12.42 -7.96
C SER A 222 -16.10 -13.30 -8.91
N GLU A 223 -14.77 -13.20 -8.86
CA GLU A 223 -13.95 -14.06 -9.70
C GLU A 223 -13.99 -15.47 -9.13
N ASN A 224 -14.31 -16.44 -10.00
CA ASN A 224 -14.18 -17.84 -9.66
C ASN A 224 -12.70 -18.08 -9.31
N TRP A 225 -12.41 -18.87 -8.28
CA TRP A 225 -11.02 -19.17 -7.88
C TRP A 225 -10.21 -19.77 -9.06
N LEU A 226 -10.90 -20.38 -10.03
CA LEU A 226 -10.34 -20.82 -11.31
C LEU A 226 -9.79 -19.67 -12.17
N ASP A 227 -10.44 -18.51 -12.18
CA ASP A 227 -9.98 -17.33 -12.92
C ASP A 227 -8.73 -16.73 -12.27
N ILE A 228 -8.65 -16.75 -10.94
CA ILE A 228 -7.43 -16.37 -10.20
C ILE A 228 -6.26 -17.28 -10.58
N LEU A 229 -6.48 -18.60 -10.68
CA LEU A 229 -5.44 -19.53 -11.13
C LEU A 229 -5.03 -19.29 -12.58
N ARG A 230 -5.99 -18.98 -13.46
CA ARG A 230 -5.70 -18.65 -14.85
C ARG A 230 -4.84 -17.39 -14.96
N ARG A 231 -5.18 -16.33 -14.21
CA ARG A 231 -4.45 -15.05 -14.18
C ARG A 231 -3.08 -15.14 -13.55
N MET A 232 -2.83 -16.16 -12.73
CA MET A 232 -1.55 -16.40 -12.08
C MET A 232 -0.47 -16.81 -13.09
N VAL A 233 -0.82 -17.49 -14.18
CA VAL A 233 0.13 -17.90 -15.22
C VAL A 233 0.20 -16.82 -16.30
N PRO A 234 1.32 -16.10 -16.48
CA PRO A 234 1.45 -15.11 -17.55
C PRO A 234 1.54 -15.79 -18.92
N GLU A 235 0.87 -15.24 -19.93
CA GLU A 235 1.07 -15.60 -21.34
C GLU A 235 2.46 -15.13 -21.83
N ASN A 236 2.91 -13.97 -21.34
CA ASN A 236 4.22 -13.40 -21.61
C ASN A 236 4.87 -12.86 -20.34
N VAL A 237 6.04 -13.42 -19.99
CA VAL A 237 6.77 -13.01 -18.78
C VAL A 237 7.18 -11.53 -18.86
N PHE A 238 7.70 -11.06 -19.99
CA PHE A 238 8.16 -9.66 -20.11
C PHE A 238 7.01 -8.66 -19.98
N GLU A 239 5.82 -9.02 -20.48
CA GLU A 239 4.62 -8.21 -20.31
C GLU A 239 4.20 -8.13 -18.84
N ALA A 240 4.30 -9.23 -18.09
CA ALA A 240 4.06 -9.24 -16.65
C ALA A 240 4.98 -8.26 -15.88
N PHE A 241 6.18 -7.97 -16.39
CA PHE A 241 7.11 -7.01 -15.79
C PHE A 241 6.83 -5.54 -16.14
N THR A 242 5.91 -5.24 -17.07
CA THR A 242 5.66 -3.86 -17.53
C THR A 242 4.94 -2.98 -16.52
N GLY A 243 4.17 -3.56 -15.58
CA GLY A 243 3.36 -2.81 -14.63
C GLY A 243 3.16 -3.54 -13.31
N ASN A 244 3.11 -2.76 -12.22
CA ASN A 244 2.94 -3.30 -10.87
C ASN A 244 1.59 -4.01 -10.64
N GLY A 245 0.62 -3.85 -11.55
CA GLY A 245 -0.68 -4.55 -11.50
C GLY A 245 -0.57 -6.05 -11.77
N ASN A 246 0.47 -6.51 -12.49
CA ASN A 246 0.67 -7.92 -12.84
C ASN A 246 1.54 -8.66 -11.80
N MET A 247 1.59 -8.17 -10.57
CA MET A 247 2.47 -8.73 -9.54
C MET A 247 2.23 -10.22 -9.28
N LEU A 248 0.97 -10.69 -9.33
CA LEU A 248 0.64 -12.11 -9.14
C LEU A 248 1.36 -13.00 -10.16
N GLN A 249 1.43 -12.57 -11.42
CA GLN A 249 2.11 -13.29 -12.49
C GLN A 249 3.63 -13.33 -12.29
N VAL A 250 4.21 -12.21 -11.87
CA VAL A 250 5.64 -12.12 -11.56
C VAL A 250 6.00 -13.02 -10.38
N ILE A 251 5.17 -13.05 -9.33
CA ILE A 251 5.36 -13.95 -8.18
C ILE A 251 5.34 -15.42 -8.63
N PHE A 252 4.34 -15.81 -9.42
CA PHE A 252 4.23 -17.18 -9.91
C PHE A 252 5.44 -17.60 -10.74
N PHE A 253 5.83 -16.76 -11.71
CA PHE A 253 7.02 -17.00 -12.51
C PHE A 253 8.28 -17.07 -11.65
N ALA A 254 8.48 -16.17 -10.69
CA ALA A 254 9.62 -16.15 -9.80
C ALA A 254 9.73 -17.43 -8.96
N LEU A 255 8.61 -17.93 -8.42
CA LEU A 255 8.56 -19.19 -7.67
C LEU A 255 8.94 -20.38 -8.57
N LEU A 256 8.37 -20.45 -9.78
CA LEU A 256 8.65 -21.53 -10.73
C LEU A 256 10.12 -21.50 -11.19
N PHE A 257 10.62 -20.31 -11.54
CA PHE A 257 11.99 -20.09 -11.97
C PHE A 257 12.98 -20.47 -10.87
N GLY A 258 12.78 -19.98 -9.64
CA GLY A 258 13.60 -20.35 -8.48
C GLY A 258 13.57 -21.85 -8.20
N PHE A 259 12.40 -22.49 -8.31
CA PHE A 259 12.26 -23.93 -8.13
C PHE A 259 13.03 -24.73 -9.18
N PHE A 260 13.02 -24.30 -10.45
CA PHE A 260 13.78 -24.97 -11.51
C PHE A 260 15.29 -24.68 -11.47
N ILE A 261 15.73 -23.53 -10.91
CA ILE A 261 17.17 -23.31 -10.60
C ILE A 261 17.69 -24.43 -9.71
N THR A 262 16.94 -24.83 -8.67
CA THR A 262 17.38 -25.92 -7.76
C THR A 262 17.56 -27.28 -8.45
N ARG A 263 16.91 -27.49 -9.60
CA ARG A 263 16.99 -28.71 -10.42
C ARG A 263 17.95 -28.61 -11.60
N ALA A 264 18.48 -27.43 -11.88
CA ALA A 264 19.43 -27.25 -12.95
C ALA A 264 20.76 -27.96 -12.62
N PRO A 265 21.55 -28.35 -13.64
CA PRO A 265 22.89 -28.89 -13.42
C PRO A 265 23.76 -27.90 -12.62
N GLU A 266 24.79 -28.42 -11.93
CA GLU A 266 25.61 -27.67 -10.97
C GLU A 266 26.08 -26.30 -11.49
N LYS A 267 26.67 -26.28 -12.69
CA LYS A 267 27.23 -25.06 -13.30
C LYS A 267 26.16 -23.98 -13.54
N PRO A 268 25.07 -24.23 -14.29
CA PRO A 268 23.95 -23.28 -14.43
C PRO A 268 23.32 -22.87 -13.09
N ARG A 269 23.11 -23.83 -12.17
CA ARG A 269 22.49 -23.58 -10.87
C ARG A 269 23.30 -22.58 -10.05
N GLN A 270 24.60 -22.83 -9.92
CA GLN A 270 25.50 -21.96 -9.17
C GLN A 270 25.55 -20.56 -9.78
N PHE A 271 25.77 -20.47 -11.09
CA PHE A 271 25.81 -19.19 -11.80
C PHE A 271 24.53 -18.35 -11.61
N LEU A 272 23.36 -18.96 -11.82
CA LEU A 272 22.09 -18.25 -11.66
C LEU A 272 21.86 -17.84 -10.20
N THR A 273 22.16 -18.70 -9.24
CA THR A 273 21.99 -18.37 -7.82
C THR A 273 22.85 -17.18 -7.42
N GLU A 274 24.14 -17.19 -7.76
CA GLU A 274 25.07 -16.09 -7.46
C GLU A 274 24.70 -14.79 -8.17
N LEU A 275 24.24 -14.86 -9.42
CA LEU A 275 23.77 -13.70 -10.19
C LEU A 275 22.55 -13.06 -9.52
N LEU A 276 21.55 -13.88 -9.15
CA LEU A 276 20.30 -13.39 -8.58
C LEU A 276 20.51 -12.88 -7.15
N GLU A 277 21.40 -13.49 -6.36
CA GLU A 277 21.81 -12.98 -5.06
C GLU A 277 22.53 -11.63 -5.18
N SER A 278 23.43 -11.49 -6.14
CA SER A 278 24.12 -10.23 -6.41
C SER A 278 23.13 -9.15 -6.84
N ALA A 279 22.17 -9.49 -7.72
CA ALA A 279 21.11 -8.57 -8.13
C ALA A 279 20.24 -8.15 -6.94
N PHE A 280 19.83 -9.09 -6.08
CA PHE A 280 19.07 -8.80 -4.86
C PHE A 280 19.83 -7.81 -3.95
N GLN A 281 21.14 -8.01 -3.74
CA GLN A 281 21.96 -7.10 -2.94
C GLN A 281 22.03 -5.69 -3.55
N VAL A 282 22.19 -5.57 -4.87
CA VAL A 282 22.19 -4.28 -5.57
C VAL A 282 20.84 -3.58 -5.42
N VAL A 283 19.72 -4.28 -5.60
CA VAL A 283 18.38 -3.71 -5.41
C VAL A 283 18.16 -3.28 -3.96
N MET A 284 18.67 -4.04 -2.98
CA MET A 284 18.63 -3.65 -1.56
C MET A 284 19.45 -2.39 -1.26
N LEU A 285 20.57 -2.17 -1.95
CA LEU A 285 21.33 -0.91 -1.86
C LEU A 285 20.54 0.27 -2.45
N MET A 286 19.87 0.06 -3.59
CA MET A 286 18.97 1.06 -4.18
C MET A 286 17.83 1.39 -3.22
N ALA A 287 17.20 0.37 -2.61
CA ALA A 287 16.16 0.53 -1.60
C ALA A 287 16.68 1.32 -0.39
N SER A 288 17.87 0.98 0.10
CA SER A 288 18.52 1.71 1.21
C SER A 288 18.78 3.17 0.89
N TRP A 289 19.13 3.49 -0.37
CA TRP A 289 19.27 4.87 -0.83
C TRP A 289 17.92 5.60 -0.87
N VAL A 290 16.87 4.98 -1.43
CA VAL A 290 15.51 5.57 -1.42
C VAL A 290 15.01 5.79 0.01
N MET A 291 15.32 4.88 0.94
CA MET A 291 14.95 5.01 2.35
C MET A 291 15.57 6.25 3.03
N LYS A 292 16.72 6.75 2.55
CA LYS A 292 17.30 8.01 3.06
C LYS A 292 16.46 9.23 2.68
N LEU A 293 15.66 9.14 1.62
CA LEU A 293 14.78 10.21 1.14
C LEU A 293 13.42 10.23 1.86
N VAL A 294 13.07 9.16 2.60
CA VAL A 294 11.78 9.01 3.29
C VAL A 294 11.36 10.23 4.12
N PRO A 295 12.23 10.88 4.93
CA PRO A 295 11.80 12.04 5.71
C PRO A 295 11.27 13.17 4.82
N TYR A 296 11.94 13.44 3.71
CA TYR A 296 11.55 14.50 2.77
C TYR A 296 10.35 14.09 1.91
N GLY A 297 10.29 12.82 1.49
CA GLY A 297 9.18 12.26 0.75
C GLY A 297 7.88 12.27 1.54
N VAL A 298 7.92 11.83 2.80
CA VAL A 298 6.78 11.86 3.74
C VAL A 298 6.36 13.29 4.03
N PHE A 299 7.30 14.23 4.22
CA PHE A 299 6.98 15.64 4.37
C PHE A 299 6.18 16.18 3.18
N CYS A 300 6.69 16.02 1.94
CA CYS A 300 6.01 16.51 0.75
C CYS A 300 4.65 15.82 0.55
N LEU A 301 4.57 14.52 0.84
CA LEU A 301 3.32 13.75 0.76
C LEU A 301 2.27 14.27 1.75
N LEU A 302 2.67 14.61 2.97
CA LEU A 302 1.75 15.16 3.97
C LEU A 302 1.32 16.58 3.63
N VAL A 303 2.23 17.43 3.14
CA VAL A 303 1.86 18.76 2.65
C VAL A 303 0.81 18.64 1.53
N LYS A 304 1.01 17.72 0.58
CA LYS A 304 0.04 17.41 -0.47
C LYS A 304 -1.30 16.95 0.12
N VAL A 305 -1.31 15.86 0.89
CA VAL A 305 -2.55 15.23 1.37
C VAL A 305 -3.31 16.16 2.30
N VAL A 306 -2.64 16.80 3.27
CA VAL A 306 -3.28 17.71 4.22
C VAL A 306 -3.65 19.03 3.56
N GLY A 307 -2.87 19.53 2.60
CA GLY A 307 -3.21 20.74 1.83
C GLY A 307 -4.45 20.55 0.95
N GLU A 308 -4.62 19.37 0.36
CA GLU A 308 -5.77 19.03 -0.47
C GLU A 308 -7.00 18.67 0.38
N THR A 309 -6.88 17.69 1.28
CA THR A 309 -8.02 17.04 1.97
C THR A 309 -8.25 17.47 3.42
N GLY A 310 -7.28 18.17 4.01
CA GLY A 310 -7.37 18.68 5.38
C GLY A 310 -7.20 17.66 6.47
N PHE A 311 -7.59 18.04 7.69
CA PHE A 311 -7.33 17.23 8.89
C PHE A 311 -8.27 16.03 9.05
N TYR A 312 -9.41 16.03 8.34
CA TYR A 312 -10.38 14.93 8.38
C TYR A 312 -9.73 13.58 8.03
N ILE A 313 -8.68 13.62 7.21
CA ILE A 313 -7.94 12.44 6.77
C ILE A 313 -7.24 11.65 7.88
N PHE A 314 -6.92 12.30 8.99
CA PHE A 314 -6.26 11.64 10.12
C PHE A 314 -7.17 10.67 10.85
N ILE A 315 -8.50 10.86 10.81
CA ILE A 315 -9.46 9.95 11.45
C ILE A 315 -9.35 8.55 10.83
N PRO A 316 -9.62 8.35 9.52
CA PRO A 316 -9.53 7.01 8.92
C PRO A 316 -8.10 6.45 8.93
N LEU A 317 -7.08 7.29 8.78
CA LEU A 317 -5.68 6.86 8.89
C LEU A 317 -5.34 6.36 10.30
N SER A 318 -5.85 7.02 11.34
CA SER A 318 -5.63 6.61 12.73
C SER A 318 -6.34 5.28 13.03
N THR A 319 -7.56 5.07 12.53
CA THR A 319 -8.28 3.80 12.64
C THR A 319 -7.53 2.67 11.94
N TYR A 320 -6.97 2.94 10.75
CA TYR A 320 -6.11 1.99 10.05
C TYR A 320 -4.84 1.67 10.85
N MET A 321 -4.13 2.68 11.34
CA MET A 321 -2.92 2.49 12.16
C MET A 321 -3.21 1.70 13.44
N LEU A 322 -4.32 1.99 14.12
CA LEU A 322 -4.73 1.27 15.32
C LEU A 322 -5.08 -0.19 15.01
N THR A 323 -5.72 -0.44 13.87
CA THR A 323 -6.05 -1.80 13.41
C THR A 323 -4.78 -2.61 13.14
N VAL A 324 -3.81 -2.05 12.42
CA VAL A 324 -2.52 -2.69 12.15
C VAL A 324 -1.77 -2.94 13.47
N PHE A 325 -1.69 -1.94 14.33
CA PHE A 325 -1.04 -2.08 15.65
C PHE A 325 -1.68 -3.18 16.48
N LEU A 326 -3.02 -3.25 16.52
CA LEU A 326 -3.76 -4.29 17.22
C LEU A 326 -3.48 -5.67 16.63
N ALA A 327 -3.45 -5.80 15.29
CA ALA A 327 -3.10 -7.05 14.61
C ALA A 327 -1.70 -7.53 15.01
N LEU A 328 -0.71 -6.63 15.04
CA LEU A 328 0.65 -6.95 15.44
C LEU A 328 0.75 -7.37 16.90
N VAL A 329 0.07 -6.65 17.80
CA VAL A 329 0.03 -6.99 19.22
C VAL A 329 -0.64 -8.33 19.47
N ILE A 330 -1.75 -8.63 18.79
CA ILE A 330 -2.43 -9.92 18.90
C ILE A 330 -1.58 -11.04 18.29
N HIS A 331 -0.96 -10.83 17.14
CA HIS A 331 -0.09 -11.85 16.51
C HIS A 331 1.12 -12.15 17.41
N ALA A 332 1.81 -11.11 17.88
CA ALA A 332 3.00 -11.24 18.74
C ALA A 332 2.67 -11.72 20.17
N GLY A 333 1.51 -11.35 20.72
CA GLY A 333 1.10 -11.63 22.09
C GLY A 333 0.24 -12.89 22.27
N VAL A 334 -0.46 -13.34 21.22
CA VAL A 334 -1.39 -14.47 21.29
C VAL A 334 -1.00 -15.56 20.30
N VAL A 335 -0.90 -15.26 19.01
CA VAL A 335 -0.68 -16.29 17.97
C VAL A 335 0.68 -16.96 18.13
N LEU A 336 1.77 -16.20 18.10
CA LEU A 336 3.13 -16.74 18.21
C LEU A 336 3.38 -17.41 19.58
N PRO A 337 2.97 -16.84 20.73
CA PRO A 337 3.10 -17.50 22.03
C PRO A 337 2.29 -18.80 22.14
N THR A 338 1.09 -18.85 21.57
CA THR A 338 0.27 -20.07 21.58
C THR A 338 0.93 -21.16 20.75
N LEU A 339 1.43 -20.83 19.56
CA LEU A 339 2.16 -21.76 18.71
C LEU A 339 3.42 -22.28 19.40
N LEU A 340 4.18 -21.40 20.06
CA LEU A 340 5.38 -21.76 20.83
C LEU A 340 5.06 -22.72 21.99
N LYS A 341 3.94 -22.52 22.69
CA LYS A 341 3.52 -23.37 23.81
C LYS A 341 2.99 -24.73 23.34
N VAL A 342 2.12 -24.74 22.32
CA VAL A 342 1.42 -25.95 21.85
C VAL A 342 2.33 -26.83 21.00
N VAL A 343 3.07 -26.23 20.05
CA VAL A 343 3.94 -26.98 19.13
C VAL A 343 5.34 -27.11 19.68
N GLY A 344 5.88 -26.04 20.27
CA GLY A 344 7.25 -26.02 20.78
C GLY A 344 7.41 -26.60 22.19
N GLY A 345 6.34 -26.69 22.98
CA GLY A 345 6.41 -27.10 24.38
C GLY A 345 7.22 -26.14 25.27
N VAL A 346 7.51 -24.92 24.79
CA VAL A 346 8.32 -23.93 25.50
C VAL A 346 7.41 -22.91 26.16
N SER A 347 7.72 -22.54 27.42
CA SER A 347 6.97 -21.48 28.11
C SER A 347 7.19 -20.12 27.42
N PRO A 348 6.13 -19.46 26.92
CA PRO A 348 6.31 -18.22 26.14
C PRO A 348 6.91 -17.06 26.93
N LEU A 349 6.57 -16.93 28.22
CA LEU A 349 7.13 -15.88 29.07
C LEU A 349 8.65 -15.97 29.22
N LYS A 350 9.20 -17.18 29.41
CA LYS A 350 10.65 -17.37 29.51
C LYS A 350 11.33 -17.07 28.19
N TRP A 351 10.71 -17.47 27.07
CA TRP A 351 11.23 -17.18 25.73
C TRP A 351 11.25 -15.69 25.43
N PHE A 352 10.17 -14.98 25.74
CA PHE A 352 10.09 -13.52 25.59
C PHE A 352 11.18 -12.81 26.40
N ARG A 353 11.39 -13.18 27.67
CA ARG A 353 12.48 -12.63 28.51
C ARG A 353 13.87 -12.95 27.94
N ALA A 354 14.07 -14.13 27.36
CA ALA A 354 15.32 -14.48 26.72
C ALA A 354 15.58 -13.62 25.47
N MET A 355 14.54 -13.37 24.67
CA MET A 355 14.62 -12.65 23.40
C MET A 355 14.44 -11.12 23.51
N SER A 356 14.16 -10.57 24.69
CA SER A 356 13.92 -9.13 24.87
C SER A 356 15.02 -8.22 24.30
N PRO A 357 16.34 -8.53 24.35
CA PRO A 357 17.34 -7.67 23.73
C PRO A 357 17.18 -7.61 22.21
N VAL A 358 16.79 -8.73 21.58
CA VAL A 358 16.56 -8.82 20.14
C VAL A 358 15.33 -8.00 19.77
N LEU A 359 14.24 -8.13 20.52
CA LEU A 359 13.00 -7.37 20.29
C LEU A 359 13.24 -5.86 20.41
N MET A 360 13.97 -5.41 21.44
CA MET A 360 14.33 -4.01 21.60
C MET A 360 15.25 -3.51 20.49
N THR A 361 16.23 -4.33 20.07
CA THR A 361 17.10 -3.99 18.94
C THR A 361 16.28 -3.85 17.66
N ALA A 362 15.40 -4.81 17.36
CA ALA A 362 14.59 -4.83 16.15
C ALA A 362 13.61 -3.66 16.10
N PHE A 363 12.96 -3.35 17.22
CA PHE A 363 12.12 -2.16 17.33
C PHE A 363 12.91 -0.88 17.08
N SER A 364 14.14 -0.80 17.60
CA SER A 364 14.97 0.40 17.52
C SER A 364 15.72 0.59 16.18
N THR A 365 15.96 -0.49 15.44
CA THR A 365 16.61 -0.46 14.11
C THR A 365 15.62 -0.50 12.96
N SER A 366 14.40 -0.98 13.20
CA SER A 366 13.37 -1.23 12.18
C SER A 366 13.91 -2.05 10.99
N SER A 367 14.85 -2.96 11.25
CA SER A 367 15.55 -3.73 10.21
C SER A 367 15.89 -5.14 10.70
N SER A 368 15.28 -6.14 10.05
CA SER A 368 15.52 -7.57 10.33
C SER A 368 16.97 -7.96 10.05
N SER A 369 17.57 -7.51 8.95
CA SER A 369 18.95 -7.83 8.57
C SER A 369 19.99 -7.27 9.54
N LEU A 370 19.80 -6.03 10.02
CA LEU A 370 20.70 -5.42 11.02
C LEU A 370 20.59 -6.07 12.41
N THR A 371 19.48 -6.76 12.70
CA THR A 371 19.29 -7.46 13.98
C THR A 371 19.88 -8.86 13.99
N LEU A 372 20.19 -9.44 12.82
CA LEU A 372 20.61 -10.82 12.69
C LEU A 372 21.81 -11.20 13.59
N PRO A 373 22.88 -10.38 13.71
CA PRO A 373 23.98 -10.70 14.64
C PRO A 373 23.52 -10.80 16.10
N THR A 374 22.64 -9.90 16.54
CA THR A 374 22.06 -9.90 17.89
C THR A 374 21.11 -11.09 18.09
N THR A 375 20.33 -11.43 17.07
CA THR A 375 19.44 -12.60 17.04
C THR A 375 20.24 -13.89 17.20
N LEU A 376 21.27 -14.11 16.38
CA LEU A 376 22.13 -15.30 16.46
C LEU A 376 22.82 -15.44 17.81
N ASN A 377 23.37 -14.34 18.34
CA ASN A 377 24.01 -14.34 19.66
C ASN A 377 23.02 -14.66 20.79
N THR A 378 21.82 -14.09 20.74
CA THR A 378 20.79 -14.30 21.77
C THR A 378 20.22 -15.72 21.71
N LEU A 379 19.96 -16.25 20.52
CA LEU A 379 19.53 -17.63 20.32
C LEU A 379 20.53 -18.64 20.91
N LYS A 380 21.83 -18.42 20.71
CA LYS A 380 22.89 -19.28 21.26
C LYS A 380 23.03 -19.14 22.78
N LYS A 381 23.16 -17.90 23.28
CA LYS A 381 23.50 -17.64 24.70
C LYS A 381 22.30 -17.74 25.65
N ARG A 382 21.15 -17.17 25.26
CA ARG A 382 19.95 -17.10 26.11
C ARG A 382 18.91 -18.13 25.72
N GLY A 383 18.69 -18.31 24.42
CA GLY A 383 17.74 -19.29 23.87
C GLY A 383 18.23 -20.74 23.92
N ARG A 384 19.54 -20.96 24.11
CA ARG A 384 20.21 -22.28 24.13
C ARG A 384 19.87 -23.14 22.90
N VAL A 385 19.64 -22.50 21.76
CA VAL A 385 19.34 -23.16 20.50
C VAL A 385 20.63 -23.67 19.87
N SER A 386 20.58 -24.86 19.25
CA SER A 386 21.75 -25.44 18.58
C SER A 386 22.27 -24.51 17.47
N THR A 387 23.60 -24.44 17.31
CA THR A 387 24.22 -23.63 16.26
C THR A 387 23.71 -24.01 14.87
N LYS A 388 23.51 -25.32 14.61
CA LYS A 388 22.98 -25.82 13.33
C LYS A 388 21.59 -25.24 13.04
N THR A 389 20.69 -25.23 14.03
CA THR A 389 19.35 -24.65 13.86
C THR A 389 19.39 -23.13 13.76
N SER A 390 20.11 -22.45 14.65
CA SER A 390 20.13 -20.98 14.68
C SER A 390 20.76 -20.37 13.43
N SER A 391 21.87 -20.96 12.93
CA SER A 391 22.60 -20.45 11.77
C SER A 391 21.89 -20.73 10.44
N PHE A 392 20.88 -21.60 10.44
CA PHE A 392 20.05 -21.87 9.27
C PHE A 392 18.73 -21.09 9.31
N VAL A 393 17.96 -21.22 10.40
CA VAL A 393 16.60 -20.69 10.51
C VAL A 393 16.59 -19.17 10.57
N ALA A 394 17.45 -18.55 11.38
CA ALA A 394 17.39 -17.10 11.62
C ALA A 394 17.81 -16.26 10.40
N PRO A 395 18.89 -16.59 9.65
CA PRO A 395 19.21 -15.86 8.42
C PRO A 395 18.13 -16.00 7.35
N LEU A 396 17.58 -17.21 7.16
CA LEU A 396 16.48 -17.45 6.23
C LEU A 396 15.20 -16.68 6.64
N GLY A 397 14.89 -16.65 7.92
CA GLY A 397 13.73 -15.92 8.45
C GLY A 397 13.85 -14.40 8.30
N ALA A 398 15.06 -13.85 8.36
CA ALA A 398 15.29 -12.41 8.23
C ALA A 398 14.91 -11.85 6.85
N THR A 399 14.80 -12.71 5.83
CA THR A 399 14.40 -12.34 4.46
C THR A 399 13.04 -12.89 4.07
N VAL A 400 12.70 -14.12 4.51
CA VAL A 400 11.49 -14.82 4.05
C VAL A 400 10.29 -14.61 4.99
N ASN A 401 10.50 -14.54 6.30
CA ASN A 401 9.42 -14.55 7.28
C ASN A 401 9.08 -13.14 7.78
N MET A 402 8.25 -12.44 7.01
CA MET A 402 7.75 -11.09 7.28
C MET A 402 6.26 -11.13 7.63
N ASP A 403 5.90 -11.71 8.79
CA ASP A 403 4.50 -11.83 9.22
C ASP A 403 3.81 -10.48 9.56
N GLY A 404 4.61 -9.48 9.95
CA GLY A 404 4.11 -8.20 10.48
C GLY A 404 3.96 -7.10 9.46
#